data_AF-A0A2M7PQW9-F1
#
_entry.id   AF-A0A2M7PQW9-F1
#
_cell.length_a   1.000
_cell.length_b   1.000
_cell.length_c   1.000
_cell.angle_alpha   90.00
_cell.angle_beta   90.00
_cell.angle_gamma   90.00
#
_symmetry.space_group_name_H-M   'P 1'
#
loop_
_entity.id
_entity.type
_entity.pdbx_description
1 polymer ?
#
loop_
_entity_poly.entity_id
_entity_poly.type
_entity_poly.pdbx_seq_one_letter_code
_entity_poly.pdbx_strand_id
1 'polypeptide(L)'
;MYAEFIVERASRAGITQPITKHNYYVDSVRDLPRIIKEAFYIASSGRPGPVLIDIPLDISKNEVKSFHYPKNLNLPGYNSCFVMTRGLVLKTAKLINQSK
;
A
#
# COMPACT_ATOMS: atom_id res chain seq x y z
N MET A 1 -4.88 -27.78 -3.12
CA MET A 1 -4.71 -26.86 -1.97
C MET A 1 -3.69 -25.74 -2.21
N TYR A 2 -2.36 -25.97 -2.18
CA TYR A 2 -1.38 -24.87 -2.33
C TYR A 2 -1.40 -24.20 -3.72
N ALA A 3 -1.57 -25.01 -4.79
CA ALA A 3 -1.66 -24.50 -6.16
C ALA A 3 -2.94 -23.68 -6.39
N GLU A 4 -4.09 -24.13 -5.89
CA GLU A 4 -5.37 -23.41 -6.01
C GLU A 4 -5.32 -22.05 -5.32
N PHE A 5 -4.67 -21.98 -4.15
CA PHE A 5 -4.48 -20.73 -3.42
C PHE A 5 -3.64 -19.71 -4.20
N ILE A 6 -2.58 -20.15 -4.88
CA ILE A 6 -1.76 -19.28 -5.74
C ILE A 6 -2.58 -18.80 -6.94
N VAL A 7 -3.36 -19.68 -7.57
CA VAL A 7 -4.20 -19.34 -8.72
C VAL A 7 -5.29 -18.33 -8.33
N GLU A 8 -5.95 -18.51 -7.19
CA GLU A 8 -6.97 -17.60 -6.70
C GLU A 8 -6.39 -16.21 -6.38
N ARG A 9 -5.24 -16.15 -5.69
CA ARG A 9 -4.54 -14.88 -5.41
C ARG A 9 -4.18 -14.13 -6.68
N ALA A 10 -3.61 -14.82 -7.66
CA ALA A 10 -3.22 -14.22 -8.94
C ALA A 10 -4.45 -13.67 -9.70
N SER A 11 -5.57 -14.39 -9.70
CA SER A 11 -6.82 -13.95 -10.33
C SER A 11 -7.39 -12.69 -9.67
N ARG A 12 -7.51 -12.68 -8.33
CA ARG A 12 -8.06 -11.53 -7.58
C ARG A 12 -7.16 -10.30 -7.65
N ALA A 13 -5.86 -10.50 -7.49
CA ALA A 13 -4.87 -9.43 -7.64
C ALA A 13 -4.90 -8.86 -9.06
N GLY A 14 -4.98 -9.71 -10.09
CA GLY A 14 -5.00 -9.28 -11.49
C GLY A 14 -6.18 -8.34 -11.83
N ILE A 15 -7.36 -8.56 -11.25
CA ILE A 15 -8.54 -7.72 -11.48
C ILE A 15 -8.44 -6.39 -10.72
N THR A 16 -7.92 -6.41 -9.49
CA THR A 16 -8.00 -5.26 -8.57
C THR A 16 -6.76 -4.37 -8.58
N GLN A 17 -5.60 -4.89 -8.98
CA GLN A 17 -4.36 -4.11 -9.12
C GLN A 17 -4.48 -2.86 -10.00
N PRO A 18 -5.14 -2.86 -11.18
CA PRO A 18 -5.22 -1.66 -12.02
C PRO A 18 -6.14 -0.56 -11.44
N ILE A 19 -7.00 -0.88 -10.47
CA ILE A 19 -8.02 0.03 -9.93
C ILE A 19 -7.77 0.43 -8.47
N THR A 20 -6.68 -0.07 -7.88
CA THR A 20 -6.29 0.21 -6.49
C THR A 20 -4.88 0.79 -6.44
N LYS A 21 -4.58 1.51 -5.37
CA LYS A 21 -3.23 2.00 -5.12
C LYS A 21 -2.31 0.88 -4.65
N HIS A 22 -2.85 -0.04 -3.87
CA HIS A 22 -2.14 -1.20 -3.37
C HIS A 22 -3.11 -2.28 -2.91
N ASN A 23 -2.63 -3.53 -2.91
CA ASN A 23 -3.39 -4.70 -2.50
C ASN A 23 -2.60 -5.51 -1.48
N TYR A 24 -3.25 -5.92 -0.41
CA TYR A 24 -2.77 -6.92 0.52
C TYR A 24 -3.60 -8.18 0.40
N TYR A 25 -2.93 -9.32 0.50
CA TYR A 25 -3.57 -10.61 0.77
C TYR A 25 -3.04 -11.13 2.11
N VAL A 26 -3.94 -11.41 3.05
CA VAL A 26 -3.57 -11.74 4.41
C VAL A 26 -3.36 -13.25 4.56
N ASP A 27 -2.10 -13.65 4.73
CA ASP A 27 -1.71 -15.06 4.91
C ASP A 27 -1.70 -15.51 6.38
N SER A 28 -1.54 -14.57 7.32
CA SER A 28 -1.52 -14.87 8.75
C SER A 28 -2.26 -13.81 9.54
N VAL A 29 -3.03 -14.23 10.53
CA VAL A 29 -3.70 -13.33 11.49
C VAL A 29 -2.70 -12.43 12.22
N ARG A 30 -1.45 -12.88 12.38
CA ARG A 30 -0.36 -12.13 13.02
C ARG A 30 0.08 -10.90 12.22
N ASP A 31 -0.15 -10.88 10.92
CA ASP A 31 0.24 -9.77 10.04
C ASP A 31 -0.79 -8.64 10.02
N LEU A 32 -2.04 -8.90 10.42
CA LEU A 32 -3.13 -7.92 10.38
C LEU A 32 -2.79 -6.59 11.03
N PRO A 33 -2.20 -6.50 12.24
CA PRO A 33 -1.90 -5.20 12.85
C PRO A 33 -0.95 -4.34 12.00
N ARG A 34 0.03 -4.98 11.37
CA ARG A 34 0.99 -4.32 10.48
C ARG A 34 0.34 -3.91 9.17
N ILE A 35 -0.34 -4.86 8.51
CA ILE A 35 -1.02 -4.65 7.22
C ILE A 35 -2.04 -3.51 7.31
N ILE A 36 -2.85 -3.48 8.37
CA ILE A 36 -3.84 -2.43 8.58
C ILE A 36 -3.14 -1.07 8.70
N LYS A 37 -2.10 -0.96 9.53
CA LYS A 37 -1.36 0.30 9.68
C LYS A 37 -0.75 0.77 8.37
N GLU A 38 -0.12 -0.14 7.64
CA GLU A 38 0.49 0.13 6.34
C GLU A 38 -0.56 0.57 5.31
N ALA A 39 -1.70 -0.12 5.25
CA ALA A 39 -2.78 0.17 4.31
C ALA A 39 -3.36 1.58 4.52
N PHE A 40 -3.64 1.98 5.76
CA PHE A 40 -4.13 3.32 6.06
C PHE A 40 -3.10 4.40 5.70
N TYR A 41 -1.81 4.15 5.97
CA TYR A 41 -0.76 5.07 5.58
C TYR A 41 -0.63 5.19 4.06
N ILE A 42 -0.64 4.06 3.33
CA ILE A 42 -0.56 4.07 1.86
C ILE A 42 -1.79 4.75 1.27
N ALA A 43 -2.99 4.48 1.76
CA ALA A 43 -4.22 5.05 1.23
C ALA A 43 -4.25 6.59 1.33
N SER A 44 -3.68 7.14 2.40
CA SER A 44 -3.72 8.57 2.70
C SER A 44 -2.49 9.38 2.27
N SER A 45 -1.32 8.76 2.16
CA SER A 45 -0.07 9.47 1.86
C SER A 45 0.18 9.68 0.36
N GLY A 46 0.94 10.71 -0.03
CA GLY A 46 1.20 11.01 -1.45
C GLY A 46 -0.08 11.36 -2.21
N ARG A 47 -0.34 10.72 -3.37
CA ARG A 47 -1.64 10.80 -4.05
C ARG A 47 -2.62 9.84 -3.37
N PRO A 48 -3.71 10.30 -2.73
CA PRO A 48 -4.65 9.42 -2.05
C PRO A 48 -5.34 8.45 -3.01
N GLY A 49 -5.70 7.27 -2.51
CA GLY A 49 -6.39 6.26 -3.32
C GLY A 49 -6.76 5.01 -2.52
N PRO A 50 -7.62 4.15 -3.09
CA PRO A 50 -8.10 2.96 -2.39
C PRO A 50 -6.99 1.93 -2.20
N VAL A 51 -6.99 1.24 -1.06
CA VAL A 51 -6.13 0.10 -0.78
C VAL A 51 -7.03 -1.08 -0.42
N LEU A 52 -6.87 -2.20 -1.12
CA LEU A 52 -7.63 -3.42 -0.85
C LEU A 52 -6.88 -4.29 0.15
N ILE A 53 -7.60 -4.85 1.12
CA ILE A 53 -7.09 -5.86 2.04
C ILE A 53 -8.00 -7.08 1.94
N ASP A 54 -7.53 -8.11 1.25
CA ASP A 54 -8.24 -9.38 1.15
C ASP A 54 -7.94 -10.25 2.38
N ILE A 55 -8.99 -10.52 3.17
CA ILE A 55 -8.91 -11.34 4.39
C ILE A 55 -9.70 -12.63 4.17
N PRO A 56 -9.02 -13.80 4.14
CA PRO A 56 -9.69 -15.09 4.07
C PRO A 56 -10.56 -15.41 5.29
N LEU A 57 -11.53 -16.31 5.12
CA LEU A 57 -12.48 -16.67 6.17
C LEU A 57 -11.80 -17.39 7.36
N ASP A 58 -10.86 -18.28 7.09
CA ASP A 58 -10.08 -18.99 8.08
C ASP A 58 -9.22 -18.03 8.92
N ILE A 59 -8.65 -16.99 8.30
CA ILE A 59 -7.92 -15.94 9.00
C ILE A 59 -8.88 -15.10 9.87
N SER A 60 -10.05 -14.76 9.34
CA SER A 60 -11.04 -13.93 10.06
C SER A 60 -11.59 -14.61 11.31
N LYS A 61 -11.64 -15.94 11.34
CA LYS A 61 -12.10 -16.73 12.50
C LYS A 61 -11.01 -17.00 13.54
N ASN A 62 -9.75 -16.72 13.22
CA ASN A 62 -8.63 -16.96 14.12
C ASN A 62 -8.41 -15.79 15.08
N GLU A 63 -7.97 -16.10 16.29
CA GLU A 63 -7.64 -15.09 17.29
C GLU A 63 -6.15 -14.72 17.25
N VAL A 64 -5.87 -13.42 17.42
CA VAL A 64 -4.50 -12.93 17.60
C VAL A 64 -4.10 -13.15 19.06
N LYS A 65 -3.33 -14.21 19.31
CA LYS A 65 -2.86 -14.54 20.67
C LYS A 65 -1.97 -13.47 21.31
N SER A 66 -1.24 -12.70 20.51
CA SER A 66 -0.35 -11.63 20.98
C SER A 66 -0.45 -10.44 20.03
N PHE A 67 -1.31 -9.49 20.37
CA PHE A 67 -1.50 -8.29 19.56
C PHE A 67 -0.34 -7.31 19.78
N HIS A 68 0.36 -6.97 18.69
CA HIS A 68 1.38 -5.93 18.70
C HIS A 68 1.14 -4.97 17.53
N TYR A 69 0.84 -3.71 17.86
CA TYR A 69 0.71 -2.67 16.85
C TYR A 69 2.08 -2.01 16.60
N PRO A 70 2.64 -2.09 15.38
CA PRO A 70 3.98 -1.60 15.13
C PRO A 70 4.06 -0.08 15.32
N LYS A 71 5.10 0.42 15.99
CA LYS A 71 5.32 1.88 16.18
C LYS A 71 5.78 2.57 14.90
N ASN A 72 6.69 1.95 14.17
CA ASN A 72 7.23 2.47 12.92
C ASN A 72 6.66 1.67 11.73
N LEU A 73 6.60 2.31 10.57
CA LEU A 73 6.23 1.67 9.31
C LEU A 73 7.48 1.32 8.53
N ASN A 74 7.52 0.13 7.95
CA ASN A 74 8.57 -0.30 7.04
C ASN A 74 7.94 -0.59 5.68
N LEU A 75 8.00 0.39 4.76
CA LEU A 75 7.39 0.31 3.44
C LEU A 75 8.48 0.38 2.35
N PRO A 76 9.22 -0.72 2.12
CA PRO A 76 10.28 -0.71 1.12
C PRO A 76 9.71 -0.42 -0.27
N GLY A 77 10.33 0.52 -0.97
CA GLY A 77 9.94 0.92 -2.33
C GLY A 77 8.74 1.87 -2.42
N TYR A 78 8.10 2.24 -1.30
CA TYR A 78 7.02 3.22 -1.30
C TYR A 78 7.49 4.56 -0.71
N ASN A 79 7.70 5.55 -1.59
CA ASN A 79 8.07 6.90 -1.22
C ASN A 79 6.88 7.84 -1.43
N SER A 80 6.22 8.23 -0.35
CA SER A 80 5.00 9.05 -0.41
C SER A 80 5.24 10.54 -0.65
N CYS A 81 6.48 11.01 -0.48
CA CYS A 81 6.81 12.43 -0.51
C CYS A 81 7.51 12.80 -1.83
N PHE A 82 6.89 13.68 -2.60
CA PHE A 82 7.58 14.43 -3.64
C PHE A 82 8.33 15.59 -2.98
N VAL A 83 9.63 15.46 -2.80
CA VAL A 83 10.46 16.53 -2.24
C VAL A 83 10.87 17.49 -3.35
N MET A 84 10.32 18.71 -3.34
CA MET A 84 10.78 19.75 -4.25
C MET A 84 12.17 20.24 -3.85
N THR A 85 13.13 20.11 -4.75
CA THR A 85 14.46 20.68 -4.56
C THR A 85 14.50 22.11 -5.08
N ARG A 86 15.36 22.95 -4.48
CA ARG A 86 15.55 24.34 -4.92
C ARG A 86 15.89 24.45 -6.41
N GLY A 87 16.69 23.51 -6.93
CA GLY A 87 17.04 23.46 -8.35
C GLY A 87 15.83 23.26 -9.26
N LEU A 88 14.89 22.39 -8.87
CA LEU A 88 13.63 22.20 -9.59
C LEU A 88 12.79 23.48 -9.59
N VAL A 89 12.67 24.15 -8.43
CA VAL A 89 11.92 25.42 -8.32
C VAL A 89 12.50 26.49 -9.25
N LEU A 90 13.83 26.68 -9.24
CA LEU A 90 14.50 27.66 -10.09
C LEU A 90 14.36 27.32 -11.58
N LYS A 91 14.46 26.03 -11.94
CA LYS A 91 14.29 25.57 -13.32
C LYS A 91 12.87 25.84 -13.81
N THR A 92 11.86 25.53 -13.00
CA THR A 92 10.45 25.80 -13.31
C THR A 92 10.19 27.30 -13.45
N ALA A 93 10.69 28.13 -12.52
CA ALA A 93 10.53 29.58 -12.60
C ALA A 93 11.14 30.17 -13.88
N LYS A 94 12.32 29.68 -14.30
CA LYS A 94 12.93 30.07 -15.56
C LYS A 94 12.06 29.72 -16.76
N LEU A 95 11.50 28.51 -16.81
CA LEU A 95 10.63 28.06 -17.91
C LEU A 95 9.34 28.88 -17.98
N ILE A 96 8.72 29.20 -16.83
CA ILE A 96 7.53 30.06 -16.75
C ILE A 96 7.83 31.44 -17.33
N ASN A 97 8.94 32.07 -16.92
CA ASN A 97 9.35 33.39 -17.42
C ASN A 97 9.73 33.39 -18.91
N GLN A 98 10.03 32.23 -19.49
CA GLN A 98 10.35 32.05 -20.90
C GLN A 98 9.11 31.68 -21.75
N SER A 99 7.98 31.37 -21.13
CA SER A 99 6.72 31.13 -21.83
C SER A 99 6.17 32.46 -22.34
N LYS A 100 5.77 32.47 -23.63
CA LYS A 100 4.92 33.52 -24.18
C LYS A 100 3.49 33.41 -23.65
#